data_AF-A0A498MRC2-F1
#
_entry.id   AF-A0A498MRC2-F1
#
_cell.length_a   1.000
_cell.length_b   1.000
_cell.length_c   1.000
_cell.angle_alpha   90.00
_cell.angle_beta   90.00
_cell.angle_gamma   90.00
#
_symmetry.space_group_name_H-M   'P 1'
#
loop_
_entity.id
_entity.type
_entity.pdbx_description
1 polymer ?
#
loop_
_entity_poly.entity_id
_entity_poly.type
_entity_poly.pdbx_seq_one_letter_code
_entity_poly.pdbx_strand_id
1 'polypeptide(L)'
;MEEKPHGRSLTLVKLPALTRLSEDEVRHQTLRCMSVCDSGVHAFLLIIPDDPLNNEDKAEIEKIQKIIDSREHFMVLFTTELTVSETVTDLITSRPESQKLIDLCGGQYCVMGLNEPDNSRSVPELLKYIEDMNIEPYSLQMYVKAQENRVRRETEEKYKKELKRMENKIKEFQLKGFSQYHKND
;
A
#
# COMPACT_ATOMS: atom_id res chain seq x y z
N MET A 1 22.06 -9.84 -2.32
CA MET A 1 22.96 -10.62 -1.46
C MET A 1 22.10 -11.69 -0.85
N GLU A 2 22.28 -12.95 -1.27
CA GLU A 2 21.56 -14.07 -0.66
C GLU A 2 22.25 -14.38 0.67
N GLU A 3 21.59 -14.08 1.78
CA GLU A 3 21.97 -14.67 3.06
C GLU A 3 21.05 -15.87 3.31
N LYS A 4 21.64 -16.99 3.75
CA LYS A 4 20.91 -18.22 4.11
C LYS A 4 20.87 -18.38 5.62
N PRO A 5 19.93 -17.74 6.33
CA PRO A 5 19.53 -18.20 7.65
C PRO A 5 18.63 -19.44 7.46
N HIS A 6 19.03 -20.58 8.03
CA HIS A 6 18.16 -21.76 8.25
C HIS A 6 17.74 -22.63 7.04
N GLY A 7 18.49 -22.63 5.94
CA GLY A 7 18.25 -23.54 4.81
C GLY A 7 17.08 -23.14 3.90
N ARG A 8 16.46 -22.00 4.16
CA ARG A 8 15.53 -21.30 3.26
C ARG A 8 16.29 -20.20 2.53
N SER A 9 15.97 -19.97 1.25
CA SER A 9 16.54 -18.85 0.51
C SER A 9 15.71 -17.60 0.79
N LEU A 10 16.35 -16.51 1.21
CA LEU A 10 15.71 -15.22 1.41
C LEU A 10 16.13 -14.28 0.28
N THR A 11 15.15 -13.78 -0.47
CA THR A 11 15.35 -12.74 -1.48
C THR A 11 14.79 -11.43 -0.96
N LEU A 12 15.68 -10.51 -0.56
CA LEU A 12 15.31 -9.15 -0.21
C LEU A 12 15.55 -8.22 -1.41
N VAL A 13 14.51 -7.54 -1.85
CA VAL A 13 14.59 -6.55 -2.92
C VAL A 13 14.25 -5.17 -2.37
N LYS A 14 15.22 -4.25 -2.41
CA LYS A 14 15.00 -2.85 -2.05
C LYS A 14 14.43 -2.10 -3.25
N LEU A 15 13.31 -1.42 -3.04
CA LEU A 15 12.78 -0.45 -3.99
C LEU A 15 13.47 0.92 -3.80
N PRO A 16 13.73 1.66 -4.89
CA PRO A 16 14.14 3.06 -4.78
C PRO A 16 12.99 3.90 -4.22
N ALA A 17 13.27 5.13 -3.78
CA ALA A 17 12.22 6.07 -3.35
C ALA A 17 11.25 6.34 -4.50
N LEU A 18 10.01 5.89 -4.35
CA LEU A 18 8.98 5.87 -5.40
C LEU A 18 8.26 7.22 -5.53
N THR A 19 8.43 8.14 -4.58
CA THR A 19 7.93 9.53 -4.65
C THR A 19 8.50 10.31 -5.82
N ARG A 20 9.76 10.05 -6.18
CA ARG A 20 10.49 10.75 -7.24
C ARG A 20 10.30 10.16 -8.63
N LEU A 21 9.57 9.05 -8.72
CA LEU A 21 9.36 8.31 -9.95
C LEU A 21 8.00 8.65 -10.57
N SER A 22 7.85 8.52 -11.88
CA SER A 22 6.56 8.46 -12.56
C SER A 22 5.82 7.16 -12.22
N GLU A 23 4.51 7.08 -12.47
CA GLU A 23 3.77 5.81 -12.28
C GLU A 23 4.38 4.67 -13.12
N ASP A 24 4.85 4.95 -14.33
CA ASP A 24 5.48 3.96 -15.22
C ASP A 24 6.82 3.45 -14.67
N GLU A 25 7.62 4.33 -14.07
CA GLU A 25 8.88 3.93 -13.43
C GLU A 25 8.62 3.06 -12.19
N VAL A 26 7.62 3.41 -11.36
CA VAL A 26 7.25 2.57 -10.23
C VAL A 26 6.76 1.20 -10.71
N ARG A 27 5.92 1.16 -11.76
CA ARG A 27 5.48 -0.09 -12.40
C ARG A 27 6.65 -0.93 -12.89
N HIS A 28 7.65 -0.34 -13.54
CA HIS A 28 8.84 -1.07 -13.96
C HIS A 28 9.62 -1.65 -12.79
N GLN A 29 9.78 -0.89 -11.69
CA GLN A 29 10.44 -1.40 -10.49
C GLN A 29 9.66 -2.55 -9.86
N THR A 30 8.33 -2.45 -9.78
CA THR A 30 7.47 -3.54 -9.30
C THR A 30 7.63 -4.79 -10.17
N LEU A 31 7.56 -4.67 -11.50
CA LEU A 31 7.75 -5.80 -12.42
C LEU A 31 9.15 -6.41 -12.29
N ARG A 32 10.18 -5.60 -12.12
CA ARG A 32 11.54 -6.08 -11.86
C ARG A 32 11.63 -6.87 -10.57
N CYS A 33 11.02 -6.41 -9.48
CA CYS A 33 10.97 -7.14 -8.21
C CYS A 33 10.27 -8.50 -8.38
N MET A 34 9.20 -8.56 -9.16
CA MET A 34 8.47 -9.80 -9.41
C MET A 34 9.26 -10.77 -10.30
N SER A 35 10.07 -10.25 -11.22
CA SER A 35 10.90 -11.09 -12.12
C SER A 35 12.03 -11.86 -11.41
N VAL A 36 12.41 -11.44 -10.19
CA VAL A 36 13.44 -12.11 -9.39
C VAL A 36 12.87 -13.00 -8.29
N CYS A 37 11.54 -13.10 -8.20
CA CYS A 37 10.84 -13.88 -7.19
C CYS A 37 10.01 -14.98 -7.88
N ASP A 38 10.61 -16.15 -8.10
CA ASP A 38 9.98 -17.27 -8.83
C ASP A 38 8.65 -17.72 -8.22
N SER A 39 8.53 -17.68 -6.89
CA SER A 39 7.29 -18.03 -6.17
C SER A 39 6.33 -16.86 -5.96
N GLY A 40 6.65 -15.65 -6.45
CA GLY A 40 5.96 -14.41 -6.09
C GLY A 40 6.52 -13.73 -4.83
N VAL A 41 5.94 -12.59 -4.46
CA VAL A 41 6.37 -11.79 -3.31
C VAL A 41 5.55 -12.16 -2.07
N HIS A 42 6.20 -12.66 -1.02
CA HIS A 42 5.51 -13.10 0.20
C HIS A 42 4.99 -11.93 1.05
N ALA A 43 5.74 -10.83 1.14
CA ALA A 43 5.33 -9.63 1.83
C ALA A 43 6.04 -8.39 1.27
N PHE A 44 5.33 -7.27 1.25
CA PHE A 44 5.86 -5.94 1.03
C PHE A 44 6.03 -5.25 2.39
N LEU A 45 7.28 -4.98 2.77
CA LEU A 45 7.60 -4.35 4.04
C LEU A 45 7.62 -2.83 3.89
N LEU A 46 6.76 -2.14 4.65
CA LEU A 46 6.84 -0.69 4.84
C LEU A 46 7.65 -0.43 6.12
N ILE A 47 8.90 0.01 5.96
CA ILE A 47 9.79 0.26 7.09
C ILE A 47 9.58 1.70 7.57
N ILE A 48 9.09 1.84 8.81
CA ILE A 48 8.65 3.12 9.37
C ILE A 48 9.39 3.38 10.68
N PRO A 49 10.20 4.45 10.78
CA PRO A 49 10.76 4.87 12.06
C PRO A 49 9.66 5.16 13.09
N ASP A 50 9.97 5.05 14.38
CA ASP A 50 9.09 5.48 15.48
C ASP A 50 8.94 7.02 15.59
N ASP A 51 9.08 7.72 14.47
CA ASP A 51 8.94 9.16 14.33
C ASP A 51 7.70 9.49 13.47
N PRO A 52 7.12 10.69 13.62
CA PRO A 52 5.99 11.11 12.80
C PRO A 52 6.33 11.11 11.30
N LEU A 53 5.44 10.52 10.48
CA LEU A 53 5.59 10.51 9.03
C LEU A 53 5.37 11.91 8.45
N ASN A 54 6.29 12.31 7.57
CA ASN A 54 6.14 13.55 6.83
C ASN A 54 5.15 13.38 5.65
N ASN A 55 4.80 14.49 4.98
CA ASN A 55 3.84 14.44 3.86
C ASN A 55 4.36 13.68 2.64
N GLU A 56 5.68 13.69 2.41
CA GLU A 56 6.32 12.93 1.32
C GLU A 56 6.21 11.43 1.59
N ASP A 57 6.47 10.98 2.82
CA ASP A 57 6.34 9.56 3.20
C ASP A 57 4.90 9.06 3.01
N LYS A 58 3.92 9.86 3.47
CA LYS A 58 2.49 9.54 3.33
C LYS A 58 2.10 9.40 1.86
N ALA A 59 2.54 10.34 1.01
CA ALA A 59 2.29 10.28 -0.43
C ALA A 59 2.97 9.07 -1.10
N GLU A 60 4.15 8.66 -0.63
CA GLU A 60 4.84 7.46 -1.11
C GLU A 60 4.03 6.20 -0.83
N ILE A 61 3.61 6.03 0.43
CA ILE A 61 2.85 4.88 0.90
C ILE A 61 1.55 4.76 0.10
N GLU A 62 0.81 5.86 -0.05
CA GLU A 62 -0.44 5.89 -0.81
C GLU A 62 -0.22 5.44 -2.26
N LYS A 63 0.86 5.91 -2.90
CA LYS A 63 1.20 5.55 -4.28
C LYS A 63 1.58 4.09 -4.42
N ILE A 64 2.38 3.56 -3.50
CA ILE A 64 2.78 2.15 -3.45
C ILE A 64 1.56 1.25 -3.32
N GLN A 65 0.70 1.57 -2.35
CA GLN A 65 -0.54 0.82 -2.10
C GLN A 65 -1.48 0.85 -3.31
N LYS A 66 -1.59 1.99 -4.01
CA LYS A 66 -2.39 2.11 -5.22
C LYS A 66 -1.86 1.25 -6.38
N ILE A 67 -0.55 1.07 -6.47
CA ILE A 67 0.09 0.32 -7.56
C ILE A 67 0.04 -1.18 -7.31
N ILE A 68 0.30 -1.61 -6.07
CA ILE A 68 0.24 -3.04 -5.71
C ILE A 68 -1.23 -3.49 -5.53
N ASP A 69 -2.11 -2.58 -5.08
CA ASP A 69 -3.57 -2.79 -4.94
C ASP A 69 -3.91 -4.09 -4.20
N SER A 70 -3.13 -4.41 -3.17
CA SER A 70 -3.40 -5.53 -2.28
C SER A 70 -2.94 -5.20 -0.88
N ARG A 71 -3.87 -5.17 0.08
CA ARG A 71 -3.59 -4.78 1.48
C ARG A 71 -2.96 -5.91 2.28
N GLU A 72 -3.40 -7.14 2.05
CA GLU A 72 -3.00 -8.33 2.81
C GLU A 72 -1.51 -8.67 2.65
N HIS A 73 -0.89 -8.27 1.53
CA HIS A 73 0.54 -8.50 1.29
C HIS A 73 1.44 -7.42 1.89
N PHE A 74 0.91 -6.34 2.45
CA PHE A 74 1.72 -5.35 3.15
C PHE A 74 1.87 -5.70 4.61
N MET A 75 3.04 -5.43 5.16
CA MET A 75 3.28 -5.41 6.59
C MET A 75 4.03 -4.14 6.97
N VAL A 76 3.59 -3.49 8.04
CA VAL A 76 4.26 -2.33 8.60
C VAL A 76 5.35 -2.80 9.56
N LEU A 77 6.60 -2.50 9.26
CA LEU A 77 7.74 -2.76 10.15
C LEU A 77 8.13 -1.45 10.82
N PHE A 78 7.70 -1.25 12.06
CA PHE A 78 8.13 -0.11 12.86
C PHE A 78 9.55 -0.35 13.39
N THR A 79 10.44 0.64 13.25
CA THR A 79 11.80 0.57 13.77
C THR A 79 12.01 1.57 14.89
N THR A 80 12.61 1.14 16.01
CA THR A 80 12.84 2.00 17.18
C THR A 80 14.26 1.83 17.73
N GLU A 81 14.79 2.90 18.32
CA GLU A 81 16.06 2.87 19.06
C GLU A 81 15.90 2.28 20.48
N LEU A 82 14.64 2.16 20.95
CA LEU A 82 14.31 1.61 22.27
C LEU A 82 14.44 0.08 22.30
N THR A 83 14.68 -0.47 23.49
CA THR A 83 14.55 -1.91 23.72
C THR A 83 13.09 -2.34 23.54
N VAL A 84 12.83 -3.21 22.57
CA VAL A 84 11.49 -3.71 22.29
C VAL A 84 10.95 -4.49 23.48
N SER A 85 9.74 -4.12 23.91
CA SER A 85 8.95 -4.77 24.95
C SER A 85 7.47 -4.57 24.63
N GLU A 86 6.58 -5.32 25.28
CA GLU A 86 5.13 -5.18 25.10
C GLU A 86 4.68 -3.71 25.28
N THR A 87 5.18 -3.03 26.30
CA THR A 87 4.88 -1.62 26.56
C THR A 87 5.35 -0.69 25.44
N VAL A 88 6.53 -0.94 24.86
CA VAL A 88 7.03 -0.13 23.73
C VAL A 88 6.21 -0.42 22.48
N THR A 89 5.90 -1.68 22.21
CA THR A 89 5.03 -2.07 21.10
C THR A 89 3.67 -1.39 21.19
N ASP A 90 3.03 -1.42 22.36
CA ASP A 90 1.76 -0.75 22.60
C ASP A 90 1.86 0.77 22.42
N LEU A 91 2.95 1.38 22.90
CA LEU A 91 3.17 2.83 22.77
C LEU A 91 3.28 3.27 21.30
N ILE A 92 3.97 2.49 20.47
CA ILE A 92 4.17 2.80 19.04
C ILE A 92 2.87 2.54 18.27
N THR A 93 2.23 1.40 18.53
CA THR A 93 1.09 0.93 17.75
C THR A 93 -0.19 1.65 18.13
N SER A 94 -0.37 2.11 19.37
CA SER A 94 -1.56 2.85 19.81
C SER A 94 -1.68 4.27 19.23
N ARG A 95 -0.63 4.79 18.59
CA ARG A 95 -0.66 6.13 17.96
C ARG A 95 -1.69 6.14 16.82
N PRO A 96 -2.51 7.20 16.68
CA PRO A 96 -3.52 7.27 15.63
C PRO A 96 -2.98 7.13 14.20
N GLU A 97 -1.77 7.63 13.95
CA GLU A 97 -1.13 7.49 12.63
C GLU A 97 -0.66 6.05 12.37
N SER A 98 -0.08 5.39 13.38
CA SER A 98 0.30 3.97 13.31
C SER A 98 -0.90 3.09 13.06
N GLN A 99 -1.99 3.26 13.83
CA GLN A 99 -3.24 2.50 13.64
C GLN A 99 -3.79 2.65 12.22
N LYS A 100 -3.86 3.88 11.70
CA LYS A 100 -4.29 4.12 10.31
C LYS A 100 -3.43 3.37 9.30
N LEU A 101 -2.11 3.37 9.49
CA LEU A 101 -1.20 2.70 8.57
C LEU A 101 -1.34 1.17 8.64
N ILE A 102 -1.46 0.63 9.85
CA ILE A 102 -1.73 -0.79 10.11
C ILE A 102 -3.04 -1.21 9.43
N ASP A 103 -4.11 -0.45 9.61
CA ASP A 103 -5.43 -0.71 8.99
C ASP A 103 -5.36 -0.67 7.46
N LEU A 104 -4.61 0.29 6.90
CA LEU A 104 -4.39 0.37 5.45
C LEU A 104 -3.62 -0.83 4.90
N CYS A 105 -2.78 -1.46 5.72
CA CYS A 105 -1.97 -2.64 5.38
C CYS A 105 -2.59 -3.96 5.86
N GLY A 106 -3.90 -4.02 6.04
CA GLY A 106 -4.59 -5.27 6.37
C GLY A 106 -4.31 -5.80 7.79
N GLY A 107 -3.80 -4.95 8.69
CA GLY A 107 -3.59 -5.28 10.10
C GLY A 107 -2.22 -5.87 10.43
N GLN A 108 -1.38 -6.16 9.44
CA GLN A 108 -0.09 -6.80 9.64
C GLN A 108 0.97 -5.79 10.06
N TYR A 109 1.63 -6.02 11.20
CA TYR A 109 2.72 -5.18 11.67
C TYR A 109 3.73 -5.91 12.54
N CYS A 110 4.94 -5.36 12.65
CA CYS A 110 5.98 -5.79 13.57
C CYS A 110 6.72 -4.55 14.11
N VAL A 111 7.28 -4.63 15.33
CA VAL A 111 8.15 -3.61 15.91
C VAL A 111 9.53 -4.22 16.10
N MET A 112 10.57 -3.56 15.61
CA MET A 112 11.95 -4.04 15.62
C MET A 112 12.89 -2.99 16.22
N GLY A 113 13.79 -3.44 17.11
CA GLY A 113 14.81 -2.59 17.70
C GLY A 113 16.03 -2.48 16.75
N LEU A 114 16.54 -1.26 16.57
CA LEU A 114 17.74 -1.00 15.75
C LEU A 114 19.05 -1.34 16.47
N ASN A 115 19.02 -1.38 17.81
CA ASN A 115 20.18 -1.64 18.67
C ASN A 115 20.25 -3.09 19.19
N GLU A 116 19.58 -4.01 18.50
CA GLU A 116 19.59 -5.41 18.90
C GLU A 116 20.91 -6.11 18.53
N PRO A 117 21.39 -7.06 19.35
CA PRO A 117 22.59 -7.81 19.04
C PRO A 117 22.38 -8.72 17.82
N ASP A 118 23.43 -9.05 17.08
CA ASP A 118 23.36 -9.88 15.87
C ASP A 118 22.72 -11.27 16.09
N ASN A 119 22.71 -11.76 17.33
CA ASN A 119 22.08 -13.03 17.71
C ASN A 119 20.63 -12.88 18.18
N SER A 120 20.00 -11.71 17.98
CA SER A 120 18.61 -11.49 18.34
C SER A 120 17.68 -12.38 17.51
N ARG A 121 16.48 -12.61 18.05
CA ARG A 121 15.46 -13.43 17.40
C ARG A 121 14.57 -12.63 16.46
N SER A 122 14.76 -11.31 16.33
CA SER A 122 13.82 -10.44 15.64
C SER A 122 13.71 -10.71 14.15
N VAL A 123 14.82 -10.97 13.46
CA VAL A 123 14.76 -11.37 12.03
C VAL A 123 14.12 -12.76 11.87
N PRO A 124 14.55 -13.81 12.60
CA PRO A 124 13.87 -15.11 12.57
C PRO A 124 12.37 -15.05 12.89
N GLU A 125 11.97 -14.24 13.87
CA GLU A 125 10.56 -14.07 14.27
C GLU A 125 9.76 -13.30 13.23
N LEU A 126 10.34 -12.26 12.61
CA LEU A 126 9.74 -11.56 11.47
C LEU A 126 9.49 -12.51 10.29
N LEU A 127 10.48 -13.32 9.93
CA LEU A 127 10.34 -14.29 8.83
C LEU A 127 9.28 -15.35 9.16
N LYS A 128 9.27 -15.84 10.40
CA LYS A 128 8.23 -16.77 10.85
C LYS A 128 6.83 -16.15 10.79
N TYR A 129 6.69 -14.88 11.18
CA TYR A 129 5.42 -14.17 11.06
C TYR A 129 4.98 -14.12 9.60
N ILE A 130 5.84 -13.68 8.68
CA ILE A 130 5.51 -13.65 7.24
C ILE A 130 5.06 -15.03 6.73
N GLU A 131 5.70 -16.12 7.17
CA GLU A 131 5.26 -17.48 6.84
C GLU A 131 3.89 -17.83 7.44
N ASP A 132 3.65 -17.45 8.70
CA ASP A 132 2.41 -17.71 9.43
C ASP A 132 1.22 -16.88 8.93
N MET A 133 1.45 -15.81 8.14
CA MET A 133 0.37 -15.07 7.46
C MET A 133 -0.48 -15.98 6.57
N ASN A 134 0.11 -17.06 6.03
CA ASN A 134 -0.56 -18.05 5.19
C ASN A 134 -1.35 -17.43 4.01
N ILE A 135 -0.75 -16.41 3.39
CA ILE A 135 -1.26 -15.70 2.21
C ILE A 135 -0.57 -16.29 0.97
N GLU A 136 -1.32 -16.49 -0.12
CA GLU A 136 -0.73 -16.85 -1.40
C GLU A 136 0.24 -15.73 -1.84
N PRO A 137 1.49 -16.03 -2.23
CA PRO A 137 2.43 -14.98 -2.60
C PRO A 137 1.91 -14.08 -3.73
N TYR A 138 2.18 -12.79 -3.62
CA TYR A 138 1.76 -11.81 -4.60
C TYR A 138 2.40 -12.08 -5.96
N SER A 139 1.59 -12.54 -6.91
CA SER A 139 2.05 -13.02 -8.22
C SER A 139 1.87 -11.99 -9.33
N LEU A 140 2.59 -12.17 -10.45
CA LEU A 140 2.47 -11.29 -11.63
C LEU A 140 1.02 -11.23 -12.14
N GLN A 141 0.28 -12.34 -12.04
CA GLN A 141 -1.13 -12.37 -12.43
C GLN A 141 -1.99 -11.47 -11.54
N MET A 142 -1.75 -11.47 -10.22
CA MET A 142 -2.44 -10.57 -9.29
C MET A 142 -2.14 -9.11 -9.62
N TYR A 143 -0.88 -8.79 -9.92
CA TYR A 143 -0.50 -7.45 -10.36
C TYR A 143 -1.20 -7.01 -11.64
N VAL A 144 -1.21 -7.83 -12.67
CA VAL A 144 -1.90 -7.51 -13.94
C VAL A 144 -3.39 -7.29 -13.69
N LYS A 145 -4.03 -8.16 -12.92
CA LYS A 145 -5.45 -8.03 -12.56
C LYS A 145 -5.75 -6.77 -11.76
N ALA A 146 -4.86 -6.38 -10.84
CA ALA A 146 -4.94 -5.11 -10.12
C ALA A 146 -4.92 -3.92 -11.07
N GLN A 147 -3.97 -3.89 -12.02
CA GLN A 147 -3.88 -2.81 -13.02
C GLN A 147 -5.12 -2.75 -13.92
N GLU A 148 -5.63 -3.89 -14.40
CA GLU A 148 -6.86 -3.95 -15.19
C GLU A 148 -8.07 -3.43 -14.42
N ASN A 149 -8.24 -3.86 -13.17
CA ASN A 149 -9.31 -3.38 -12.30
C ASN A 149 -9.21 -1.89 -12.01
N ARG A 150 -7.99 -1.34 -11.89
CA ARG A 150 -7.76 0.09 -11.73
C ARG A 150 -8.25 0.86 -12.96
N VAL A 151 -7.82 0.47 -14.16
CA VAL A 151 -8.25 1.11 -15.41
C VAL A 151 -9.77 1.04 -15.57
N ARG A 152 -10.37 -0.12 -15.24
CA ARG A 152 -11.82 -0.30 -15.26
C ARG A 152 -12.54 0.64 -14.29
N ARG A 153 -12.11 0.73 -13.02
CA ARG A 153 -12.67 1.64 -12.01
C ARG A 153 -12.59 3.10 -12.45
N GLU A 154 -11.42 3.55 -12.91
CA GLU A 154 -11.21 4.93 -13.37
C GLU A 154 -12.12 5.27 -14.56
N THR A 155 -12.31 4.31 -15.47
CA THR A 155 -13.21 4.45 -16.63
C THR A 155 -14.68 4.55 -16.21
N GLU A 156 -15.13 3.65 -15.31
CA GLU A 156 -16.49 3.66 -14.76
C GLU A 156 -16.80 4.98 -14.02
N GLU A 157 -15.86 5.47 -13.20
CA GLU A 157 -15.99 6.74 -12.50
C GLU A 157 -16.11 7.94 -13.47
N LYS A 158 -15.32 7.94 -14.54
CA LYS A 158 -15.39 8.97 -15.59
C LYS A 158 -16.76 8.99 -16.25
N TYR A 159 -17.28 7.83 -16.67
CA TYR A 159 -18.62 7.74 -17.25
C TYR A 159 -19.70 8.20 -16.27
N LYS A 160 -19.62 7.80 -15.00
CA LYS A 160 -20.57 8.22 -13.96
C LYS A 160 -20.56 9.74 -13.74
N LYS A 161 -19.39 10.38 -13.75
CA LYS A 161 -19.25 11.85 -13.64
C LYS A 161 -19.87 12.56 -14.85
N GLU A 162 -19.61 12.08 -16.06
CA GLU A 162 -20.19 12.65 -17.28
C GLU A 162 -21.71 12.47 -17.35
N LEU A 163 -22.23 11.29 -16.97
CA LEU A 163 -23.66 11.04 -16.90
C LEU A 163 -24.35 12.01 -15.95
N LYS A 164 -23.82 12.18 -14.72
CA LYS A 164 -24.33 13.14 -13.74
C LYS A 164 -24.30 14.58 -14.26
N ARG A 165 -23.25 14.94 -15.02
CA ARG A 165 -23.13 16.26 -15.65
C ARG A 165 -24.19 16.48 -16.72
N MET A 166 -24.47 15.47 -17.54
CA MET A 166 -25.52 15.51 -18.56
C MET A 166 -26.92 15.62 -17.93
N GLU A 167 -27.20 14.82 -16.89
CA GLU A 167 -28.46 14.89 -16.15
C GLU A 167 -28.72 16.28 -15.56
N ASN A 168 -27.69 16.90 -14.97
CA ASN A 168 -27.81 18.26 -14.44
C ASN A 168 -28.10 19.28 -15.55
N LYS A 169 -27.45 19.18 -16.71
CA LYS A 169 -27.74 20.04 -17.86
C LYS A 169 -29.17 19.86 -18.37
N ILE A 170 -29.66 18.62 -18.46
CA ILE A 170 -31.04 18.34 -18.89
C ILE A 170 -32.03 19.01 -17.94
N LYS A 171 -31.83 18.89 -16.62
CA LYS A 171 -32.67 19.54 -15.61
C LYS A 171 -32.64 21.07 -15.74
N GLU A 172 -31.47 21.67 -15.95
CA GLU A 172 -31.36 23.12 -16.16
C GLU A 172 -32.08 23.59 -17.42
N PHE A 173 -31.95 22.87 -18.54
CA PHE A 173 -32.64 23.21 -19.78
C PHE A 173 -34.16 23.10 -19.62
N GLN A 174 -34.65 22.07 -18.93
CA GLN A 174 -36.08 21.94 -18.61
C GLN A 174 -36.58 23.14 -17.79
N LEU A 175 -35.89 23.50 -16.70
CA LEU A 175 -36.27 24.65 -15.85
C LEU A 175 -36.29 25.99 -16.61
N LYS A 176 -35.31 26.23 -17.48
CA LYS A 176 -35.26 27.44 -18.32
C LYS A 176 -36.39 27.49 -19.34
N GLY A 177 -36.77 26.35 -19.91
CA GLY A 177 -37.93 26.24 -20.80
C GLY A 177 -39.24 26.62 -20.12
N PHE A 178 -39.49 26.14 -18.90
CA PHE A 178 -40.69 26.49 -18.13
C PHE A 178 -40.77 27.98 -17.76
N SER A 179 -39.62 28.63 -17.50
CA SER A 179 -39.58 30.07 -17.17
C SER A 179 -39.85 30.99 -18.37
N GLN A 180 -39.61 30.55 -19.61
CA GLN A 180 -39.88 31.36 -20.80
C GLN A 180 -41.35 31.32 -21.23
N TYR A 181 -42.05 30.22 -20.95
CA TYR A 181 -43.47 30.10 -21.26
C TYR A 181 -44.37 30.96 -20.35
N HIS A 182 -44.02 31.13 -19.07
CA HIS A 182 -44.82 31.93 -18.12
C HIS A 182 -44.47 33.43 -18.05
N LYS A 183 -43.62 33.94 -18.94
CA LYS A 183 -43.33 35.39 -19.06
C LYS A 183 -44.07 36.08 -20.21
N ASN A 184 -44.79 35.32 -21.03
CA ASN A 184 -45.49 35.81 -22.22
C ASN A 184 -47.04 35.80 -22.09
N ASP A 185 -47.56 35.49 -20.90
CA ASP A 185 -48.97 35.66 -20.52
C ASP A 185 -49.11 36.86 -19.57
#